data_AF-A0A2W7FZ69-F1
#
_entry.id   AF-A0A2W7FZ69-F1
#
_cell.length_a   1.000
_cell.length_b   1.000
_cell.length_c   1.000
_cell.angle_alpha   90.00
_cell.angle_beta   90.00
_cell.angle_gamma   90.00
#
_symmetry.space_group_name_H-M   'P 1'
#
loop_
_entity.id
_entity.type
_entity.pdbx_description
1 polymer ?
#
loop_
_entity_poly.entity_id
_entity_poly.type
_entity_poly.pdbx_seq_one_letter_code
_entity_poly.pdbx_strand_id
1 'polypeptide(L)'
;MSDPFFIIVISIFVPILIVGIVLIHSIPYVHAKKTSNIYNIKIESKKAVLSQSIRLPKETFNNFYIFIKREKIYLSLLFVLILFLFLLNLIMTLEPYFIFWKNDRKAIKWSFDWISIPIFIFVIGYPLFWFIKELVKINKTKKIIDDWVIQNEKLPQWNKQIEKPLDYDKFKNIILYEDFELKIPVFKNSKTHFYINKIFNSKKPFIKDNKIDIPKLLYFLLFDYDSGIQINNVTYSKEYFLYFIGEFLNNDFSRQ
;
A
#
# COMPACT_ATOMS: atom_id res chain seq x y z
N MET A 1 5.13 -45.99 -23.94
CA MET A 1 6.11 -44.94 -24.28
C MET A 1 5.56 -43.62 -23.77
N SER A 2 6.28 -42.96 -22.88
CA SER A 2 5.99 -41.58 -22.46
C SER A 2 6.23 -40.66 -23.64
N ASP A 3 5.20 -39.91 -24.03
CA ASP A 3 5.25 -39.00 -25.17
C ASP A 3 6.33 -37.92 -24.90
N PRO A 4 7.36 -37.74 -25.73
CA PRO A 4 8.39 -36.72 -25.52
C PRO A 4 7.80 -35.31 -25.40
N PHE A 5 6.63 -35.10 -26.02
CA PHE A 5 5.83 -33.89 -25.87
C PHE A 5 5.36 -33.68 -24.41
N PHE A 6 4.92 -34.74 -23.73
CA PHE A 6 4.48 -34.70 -22.33
C PHE A 6 5.64 -34.36 -21.38
N ILE A 7 6.84 -34.86 -21.66
CA ILE A 7 8.04 -34.57 -20.87
C ILE A 7 8.45 -33.10 -21.05
N ILE A 8 8.49 -32.59 -22.29
CA ILE A 8 8.82 -31.19 -22.58
C ILE A 8 7.81 -30.25 -21.92
N VAL A 9 6.51 -30.58 -22.01
CA VAL A 9 5.43 -29.83 -21.36
C VAL A 9 5.66 -29.77 -19.86
N ILE A 10 5.88 -30.88 -19.16
CA ILE A 10 6.10 -30.88 -17.71
C ILE A 10 7.39 -30.12 -17.34
N SER A 11 8.49 -30.36 -18.07
CA SER A 11 9.81 -29.79 -17.78
C SER A 11 9.87 -28.27 -17.97
N ILE A 12 9.04 -27.69 -18.84
CA ILE A 12 8.96 -26.24 -19.05
C ILE A 12 7.85 -25.63 -18.18
N PHE A 13 6.71 -26.31 -18.05
CA PHE A 13 5.52 -25.78 -17.41
C PHE A 13 5.62 -25.73 -15.89
N VAL A 14 6.10 -26.79 -15.24
CA VAL A 14 6.20 -26.84 -13.78
C VAL A 14 7.09 -25.71 -13.25
N PRO A 15 8.26 -25.40 -13.84
CA PRO A 15 9.03 -24.22 -13.47
C PRO A 15 8.28 -22.89 -13.66
N ILE A 16 7.58 -22.69 -14.78
CA ILE A 16 6.82 -21.46 -15.03
C ILE A 16 5.69 -21.30 -14.01
N LEU A 17 4.98 -22.38 -13.68
CA LEU A 17 3.93 -22.40 -12.66
C LEU A 17 4.49 -22.06 -11.28
N ILE A 18 5.61 -22.67 -10.87
CA ILE A 18 6.27 -22.40 -9.59
C ILE A 18 6.72 -20.94 -9.52
N VAL A 19 7.35 -20.42 -10.57
CA VAL A 19 7.74 -19.00 -10.65
C VAL A 19 6.51 -18.10 -10.57
N GLY A 20 5.44 -18.41 -11.29
CA GLY A 20 4.17 -17.68 -11.25
C GLY A 20 3.54 -17.66 -9.85
N ILE A 21 3.52 -18.78 -9.15
CA ILE A 21 3.03 -18.90 -7.76
C ILE A 21 3.88 -18.04 -6.83
N VAL A 22 5.21 -18.13 -6.93
CA VAL A 22 6.13 -17.34 -6.11
C VAL A 22 5.90 -15.85 -6.37
N LEU A 23 5.77 -15.41 -7.62
CA LEU A 23 5.53 -14.01 -7.96
C LEU A 23 4.17 -13.52 -7.43
N ILE A 24 3.12 -14.33 -7.56
CA ILE A 24 1.77 -14.02 -7.07
C ILE A 24 1.68 -13.97 -5.54
N HIS A 25 2.52 -14.69 -4.81
CA HIS A 25 2.50 -14.63 -3.35
C HIS A 25 3.45 -13.56 -2.81
N SER A 26 4.66 -13.49 -3.36
CA SER A 26 5.71 -12.59 -2.86
C SER A 26 5.47 -11.13 -3.23
N ILE A 27 5.06 -10.82 -4.46
CA ILE A 27 4.89 -9.44 -4.91
C ILE A 27 3.75 -8.76 -4.14
N PRO A 28 2.54 -9.35 -4.01
CA PRO A 28 1.45 -8.74 -3.27
C PRO A 28 1.72 -8.65 -1.78
N TYR A 29 2.39 -9.65 -1.20
CA TYR A 29 2.78 -9.63 0.21
C TYR A 29 3.76 -8.48 0.50
N VAL A 30 4.81 -8.34 -0.32
CA VAL A 30 5.81 -7.26 -0.16
C VAL A 30 5.18 -5.89 -0.45
N HIS A 31 4.32 -5.79 -1.46
CA HIS A 31 3.62 -4.55 -1.81
C HIS A 31 2.68 -4.13 -0.69
N ALA A 32 1.69 -4.94 -0.33
CA ALA A 32 0.69 -4.57 0.68
C ALA A 32 1.30 -4.33 2.07
N LYS A 33 2.34 -5.08 2.47
CA LYS A 33 3.04 -4.83 3.75
C LYS A 33 3.68 -3.45 3.80
N LYS A 34 4.20 -2.95 2.67
CA LYS A 34 4.94 -1.69 2.59
C LYS A 34 4.04 -0.49 2.29
N THR A 35 3.13 -0.58 1.31
CA THR A 35 2.31 0.56 0.86
C THR A 35 0.98 0.70 1.61
N SER A 36 0.27 -0.40 1.85
CA SER A 36 -1.07 -0.37 2.49
C SER A 36 -1.00 0.09 3.94
N ASN A 37 0.03 -0.32 4.69
CA ASN A 37 0.21 0.07 6.09
C ASN A 37 0.53 1.55 6.26
N ILE A 38 1.46 2.08 5.45
CA ILE A 38 1.84 3.50 5.48
C ILE A 38 0.61 4.38 5.22
N TYR A 39 -0.27 3.96 4.32
CA TYR A 39 -1.45 4.73 3.96
C TYR A 39 -2.56 4.73 5.03
N ASN A 40 -2.86 3.57 5.64
CA ASN A 40 -3.84 3.53 6.74
C ASN A 40 -3.39 4.45 7.88
N ILE A 41 -2.09 4.45 8.18
CA ILE A 41 -1.50 5.34 9.17
C ILE A 41 -1.76 6.81 8.84
N LYS A 42 -1.72 7.22 7.56
CA LYS A 42 -2.02 8.61 7.19
C LYS A 42 -3.47 8.98 7.47
N ILE A 43 -4.39 8.05 7.31
CA ILE A 43 -5.82 8.31 7.42
C ILE A 43 -6.28 8.38 8.87
N GLU A 44 -5.62 7.66 9.77
CA GLU A 44 -5.86 7.77 11.22
C GLU A 44 -5.63 9.20 11.74
N SER A 45 -4.79 10.00 11.06
CA SER A 45 -4.61 11.43 11.38
C SER A 45 -5.90 12.26 11.25
N LYS A 46 -6.87 11.81 10.44
CA LYS A 46 -8.12 12.53 10.14
C LYS A 46 -8.80 13.04 11.39
N LYS A 47 -8.98 12.19 12.39
CA LYS A 47 -9.71 12.53 13.63
C LYS A 47 -9.02 13.67 14.37
N ALA A 48 -7.70 13.61 14.50
CA ALA A 48 -6.91 14.64 15.18
C ALA A 48 -6.92 15.97 14.41
N VAL A 49 -6.68 15.93 13.09
CA VAL A 49 -6.69 17.12 12.22
C VAL A 49 -8.04 17.84 12.27
N LEU A 50 -9.14 17.10 12.12
CA LEU A 50 -10.49 17.67 12.18
C LEU A 50 -10.84 18.21 13.56
N SER A 51 -10.45 17.52 14.65
CA SER A 51 -10.71 17.98 16.02
C SER A 51 -10.05 19.33 16.33
N GLN A 52 -8.92 19.62 15.68
CA GLN A 52 -8.20 20.88 15.81
C GLN A 52 -8.60 21.91 14.76
N SER A 53 -9.65 21.65 13.98
CA SER A 53 -10.13 22.53 12.89
C SER A 53 -9.01 22.93 11.90
N ILE A 54 -8.06 22.05 11.66
CA ILE A 54 -6.97 22.30 10.70
C ILE A 54 -7.50 22.03 9.29
N ARG A 55 -7.63 23.08 8.49
CA ARG A 55 -8.05 22.99 7.10
C ARG A 55 -6.85 22.74 6.18
N LEU A 56 -6.76 21.56 5.60
CA LEU A 56 -5.72 21.18 4.64
C LEU A 56 -6.04 21.69 3.22
N PRO A 57 -5.04 22.12 2.43
CA PRO A 57 -5.20 22.45 1.01
C PRO A 57 -5.69 21.23 0.23
N LYS A 58 -6.51 21.46 -0.81
CA LYS A 58 -7.06 20.39 -1.67
C LYS A 58 -5.95 19.56 -2.31
N GLU A 59 -4.84 20.21 -2.66
CA GLU A 59 -3.66 19.61 -3.25
C GLU A 59 -3.02 18.54 -2.36
N THR A 60 -3.17 18.65 -1.03
CA THR A 60 -2.71 17.63 -0.08
C THR A 60 -3.43 16.30 -0.32
N PHE A 61 -4.74 16.36 -0.62
CA PHE A 61 -5.57 15.19 -0.89
C PHE A 61 -5.22 14.51 -2.23
N ASN A 62 -4.68 15.26 -3.20
CA ASN A 62 -4.23 14.68 -4.48
C ASN A 62 -3.17 13.58 -4.27
N ASN A 63 -2.33 13.69 -3.23
CA ASN A 63 -1.36 12.63 -2.91
C ASN A 63 -2.03 11.32 -2.49
N PHE A 64 -3.17 11.37 -1.79
CA PHE A 64 -3.98 10.18 -1.50
C PHE A 64 -4.55 9.57 -2.78
N TYR A 65 -5.07 10.39 -3.70
CA TYR A 65 -5.65 9.90 -4.95
C TYR A 65 -4.61 9.34 -5.93
N ILE A 66 -3.41 9.93 -5.99
CA ILE A 66 -2.28 9.37 -6.75
C ILE A 66 -1.95 7.97 -6.25
N PHE A 67 -1.90 7.79 -4.93
CA PHE A 67 -1.69 6.48 -4.31
C PHE A 67 -2.82 5.50 -4.67
N ILE A 68 -4.08 5.87 -4.46
CA ILE A 68 -5.23 5.01 -4.81
C ILE A 68 -5.19 4.59 -6.28
N LYS A 69 -4.87 5.52 -7.18
CA LYS A 69 -4.75 5.24 -8.62
C LYS A 69 -3.64 4.22 -8.89
N ARG A 70 -2.47 4.40 -8.28
CA ARG A 70 -1.34 3.48 -8.42
C ARG A 70 -1.68 2.08 -7.91
N GLU A 71 -2.31 1.97 -6.74
CA GLU A 71 -2.73 0.68 -6.17
C GLU A 71 -3.79 -0.01 -7.06
N LYS A 72 -4.74 0.75 -7.63
CA LYS A 72 -5.71 0.19 -8.59
C LYS A 72 -5.05 -0.34 -9.86
N ILE A 73 -4.06 0.37 -10.40
CA ILE A 73 -3.27 -0.09 -11.56
C ILE A 73 -2.54 -1.39 -11.20
N TYR A 74 -1.88 -1.43 -10.03
CA TYR A 74 -1.20 -2.61 -9.54
C TYR A 74 -2.16 -3.82 -9.41
N LEU A 75 -3.31 -3.62 -8.76
CA LEU A 75 -4.33 -4.68 -8.64
C LEU A 75 -4.85 -5.11 -10.00
N SER A 76 -5.06 -4.18 -10.94
CA SER A 76 -5.48 -4.51 -12.31
C SER A 76 -4.46 -5.41 -13.01
N LEU A 77 -3.16 -5.14 -12.87
CA LEU A 77 -2.10 -5.98 -13.43
C LEU A 77 -2.08 -7.36 -12.77
N LEU A 78 -2.27 -7.42 -11.45
CA LEU A 78 -2.39 -8.70 -10.72
C LEU A 78 -3.58 -9.52 -11.22
N PHE A 79 -4.72 -8.89 -11.46
CA PHE A 79 -5.91 -9.56 -11.99
C PHE A 79 -5.66 -10.13 -13.40
N VAL A 80 -5.01 -9.36 -14.28
CA VAL A 80 -4.62 -9.84 -15.62
C VAL A 80 -3.71 -11.06 -15.52
N LEU A 81 -2.75 -11.07 -14.59
CA LEU A 81 -1.88 -12.21 -14.35
C LEU A 81 -2.66 -13.44 -13.85
N ILE A 82 -3.58 -13.26 -12.89
CA ILE A 82 -4.46 -14.33 -12.40
C ILE A 82 -5.29 -14.92 -13.56
N LEU A 83 -5.86 -14.05 -14.41
CA LEU A 83 -6.68 -14.47 -15.54
C LEU A 83 -5.87 -15.21 -16.61
N PHE A 84 -4.64 -14.75 -16.89
CA PHE A 84 -3.71 -15.45 -17.77
C PHE A 84 -3.38 -16.86 -17.27
N LEU A 85 -3.05 -17.01 -15.98
CA LEU A 85 -2.78 -18.32 -15.39
C LEU A 85 -4.02 -19.22 -15.35
N PHE A 86 -5.21 -18.64 -15.15
CA PHE A 86 -6.47 -19.38 -15.23
C PHE A 86 -6.70 -19.94 -16.63
N LEU A 87 -6.56 -19.11 -17.67
CA LEU A 87 -6.73 -19.53 -19.06
C LEU A 87 -5.70 -20.58 -19.45
N LEU A 88 -4.44 -20.39 -19.05
CA LEU A 88 -3.37 -21.36 -19.27
C LEU A 88 -3.71 -22.70 -18.63
N ASN A 89 -4.15 -22.71 -17.36
CA ASN A 89 -4.55 -23.94 -16.67
C ASN A 89 -5.74 -24.63 -17.36
N LEU A 90 -6.71 -23.85 -17.85
CA LEU A 90 -7.89 -24.37 -18.56
C LEU A 90 -7.48 -25.05 -19.88
N ILE A 91 -6.63 -24.42 -20.70
CA ILE A 91 -6.09 -25.02 -21.93
C ILE A 91 -5.38 -26.34 -21.62
N MET A 92 -4.51 -26.33 -20.60
CA MET A 92 -3.73 -27.50 -20.19
C MET A 92 -4.58 -28.64 -19.62
N THR A 93 -5.73 -28.33 -19.04
CA THR A 93 -6.67 -29.34 -18.54
C THR A 93 -7.54 -29.89 -19.68
N LEU A 94 -7.93 -29.05 -20.64
CA LEU A 94 -8.78 -29.45 -21.76
C LEU A 94 -8.03 -30.22 -22.86
N GLU A 95 -6.79 -29.84 -23.20
CA GLU A 95 -6.03 -30.45 -24.30
C GLU A 95 -5.85 -31.99 -24.11
N PRO A 96 -5.41 -32.49 -22.93
CA PRO A 96 -5.37 -33.92 -22.67
C PRO A 96 -6.78 -34.52 -22.60
N TYR A 97 -7.78 -33.80 -22.08
CA TYR A 97 -9.15 -34.29 -22.00
C TYR A 97 -9.71 -34.65 -23.39
N PHE A 98 -9.48 -33.81 -24.41
CA PHE A 98 -9.88 -34.10 -25.79
C PHE A 98 -9.09 -35.25 -26.43
N ILE A 99 -7.79 -35.36 -26.15
CA ILE A 99 -6.94 -36.45 -26.64
C ILE A 99 -7.30 -37.80 -25.99
N PHE A 100 -7.60 -37.80 -24.68
CA PHE A 100 -7.95 -39.01 -23.92
C PHE A 100 -9.40 -39.46 -24.12
N TRP A 101 -10.34 -38.54 -24.39
CA TRP A 101 -11.71 -38.91 -24.75
C TRP A 101 -11.77 -39.78 -26.01
N LYS A 102 -10.78 -39.64 -26.89
CA LYS A 102 -10.63 -40.45 -28.10
C LYS A 102 -10.03 -41.86 -27.86
N ASN A 103 -9.37 -42.09 -26.72
CA ASN A 103 -8.53 -43.27 -26.45
C ASN A 103 -8.91 -44.08 -25.18
N ASP A 104 -10.04 -43.76 -24.55
CA ASP A 104 -10.72 -44.53 -23.48
C ASP A 104 -9.86 -44.95 -22.25
N ARG A 105 -8.79 -44.20 -21.94
CA ARG A 105 -7.93 -44.48 -20.76
C ARG A 105 -8.47 -43.83 -19.48
N LYS A 106 -9.41 -44.49 -18.81
CA LYS A 106 -10.05 -44.03 -17.56
C LYS A 106 -9.09 -43.68 -16.41
N ALA A 107 -8.01 -44.44 -16.21
CA ALA A 107 -7.10 -44.24 -15.06
C ALA A 107 -6.28 -42.94 -15.13
N ILE A 108 -5.87 -42.52 -16.32
CA ILE A 108 -5.08 -41.29 -16.52
C ILE A 108 -5.95 -40.04 -16.39
N LYS A 109 -7.22 -40.14 -16.82
CA LYS A 109 -8.24 -39.09 -16.66
C LYS A 109 -8.43 -38.71 -15.19
N TRP A 110 -8.54 -39.69 -14.30
CA TRP A 110 -8.65 -39.47 -12.86
C TRP A 110 -7.40 -38.80 -12.28
N SER A 111 -6.19 -39.24 -12.61
CA SER A 111 -4.97 -38.60 -12.08
C SER A 111 -4.82 -37.11 -12.47
N PHE A 112 -5.36 -36.72 -13.63
CA PHE A 112 -5.29 -35.33 -14.11
C PHE A 112 -6.26 -34.41 -13.36
N ASP A 113 -7.48 -34.89 -13.11
CA ASP A 113 -8.50 -34.15 -12.35
C ASP A 113 -8.07 -33.90 -10.88
N TRP A 114 -7.34 -34.84 -10.28
CA TRP A 114 -6.86 -34.69 -8.90
C TRP A 114 -5.66 -33.74 -8.75
N ILE A 115 -4.85 -33.57 -9.79
CA ILE A 115 -3.71 -32.62 -9.80
C ILE A 115 -4.18 -31.19 -10.12
N SER A 116 -5.24 -31.04 -10.92
CA SER A 116 -5.78 -29.73 -11.30
C SER A 116 -6.49 -29.00 -10.16
N ILE A 117 -7.12 -29.73 -9.21
CA ILE A 117 -7.85 -29.16 -8.07
C ILE A 117 -6.94 -28.33 -7.13
N PRO A 118 -5.79 -28.84 -6.64
CA PRO A 118 -4.86 -28.05 -5.83
C PRO A 118 -4.33 -26.81 -6.57
N ILE A 119 -4.02 -26.96 -7.87
CA ILE A 119 -3.56 -25.84 -8.70
C ILE A 119 -4.66 -24.77 -8.78
N PHE A 120 -5.91 -25.17 -8.99
CA PHE A 120 -7.03 -24.23 -9.05
C PHE A 120 -7.22 -23.46 -7.73
N ILE A 121 -7.15 -24.15 -6.59
CA ILE A 121 -7.36 -23.54 -5.27
C ILE A 121 -6.21 -22.57 -4.92
N PHE A 122 -4.95 -23.01 -5.08
CA PHE A 122 -3.79 -22.25 -4.63
C PHE A 122 -3.28 -21.21 -5.64
N VAL A 123 -3.46 -21.42 -6.94
CA VAL A 123 -3.00 -20.48 -7.99
C VAL A 123 -4.05 -19.43 -8.31
N ILE A 124 -5.34 -19.72 -8.08
CA ILE A 124 -6.44 -18.88 -8.54
C ILE A 124 -7.30 -18.43 -7.37
N GLY A 125 -7.81 -19.37 -6.58
CA GLY A 125 -8.69 -19.08 -5.45
C GLY A 125 -8.09 -18.11 -4.43
N TYR A 126 -6.90 -18.44 -3.92
CA TYR A 126 -6.23 -17.61 -2.90
C TYR A 126 -5.86 -16.20 -3.42
N PRO A 127 -5.22 -16.05 -4.59
CA PRO A 127 -4.90 -14.72 -5.14
C PRO A 127 -6.13 -13.88 -5.45
N LEU A 128 -7.21 -14.50 -5.94
CA LEU A 128 -8.46 -13.82 -6.22
C LEU A 128 -9.16 -13.34 -4.93
N PHE A 129 -9.18 -14.18 -3.89
CA PHE A 129 -9.66 -13.76 -2.56
C PHE A 129 -8.87 -12.55 -2.03
N TRP A 130 -7.54 -12.61 -2.12
CA TRP A 130 -6.67 -11.51 -1.70
C TRP A 130 -6.93 -10.23 -2.50
N PHE A 131 -7.05 -10.34 -3.83
CA PHE A 131 -7.37 -9.23 -4.73
C PHE A 131 -8.69 -8.57 -4.33
N ILE A 132 -9.75 -9.34 -4.11
CA ILE A 132 -11.06 -8.82 -3.69
C ILE A 132 -10.94 -8.08 -2.36
N LYS A 133 -10.24 -8.67 -1.38
CA LYS A 133 -10.04 -8.08 -0.06
C LYS A 133 -9.33 -6.71 -0.14
N GLU A 134 -8.26 -6.60 -0.93
CA GLU A 134 -7.55 -5.34 -1.12
C GLU A 134 -8.37 -4.32 -1.90
N LEU A 135 -9.13 -4.74 -2.92
CA LEU A 135 -10.03 -3.84 -3.67
C LEU A 135 -11.09 -3.23 -2.75
N VAL A 136 -11.71 -4.04 -1.88
CA VAL A 136 -12.66 -3.57 -0.86
C VAL A 136 -11.99 -2.58 0.09
N LYS A 137 -10.77 -2.89 0.55
CA LYS A 137 -10.00 -2.01 1.43
C LYS A 137 -9.74 -0.65 0.77
N ILE A 138 -9.25 -0.63 -0.46
CA ILE A 138 -8.98 0.61 -1.22
C ILE A 138 -10.25 1.44 -1.39
N ASN A 139 -11.37 0.80 -1.75
CA ASN A 139 -12.64 1.52 -1.97
C ASN A 139 -13.20 2.10 -0.66
N LYS A 140 -13.17 1.33 0.45
CA LYS A 140 -13.53 1.86 1.78
C LYS A 140 -12.66 3.06 2.14
N THR A 141 -11.38 2.95 1.85
CA THR A 141 -10.41 3.98 2.20
C THR A 141 -10.60 5.25 1.36
N LYS A 142 -10.84 5.10 0.05
CA LYS A 142 -11.24 6.21 -0.82
C LYS A 142 -12.47 6.93 -0.27
N LYS A 143 -13.50 6.20 0.16
CA LYS A 143 -14.69 6.80 0.77
C LYS A 143 -14.36 7.62 2.01
N ILE A 144 -13.50 7.13 2.90
CA ILE A 144 -13.07 7.87 4.11
C ILE A 144 -12.42 9.22 3.74
N ILE A 145 -11.64 9.24 2.65
CA ILE A 145 -10.97 10.45 2.15
C ILE A 145 -11.94 11.38 1.46
N ASP A 146 -12.84 10.87 0.62
CA ASP A 146 -13.89 11.67 0.00
C ASP A 146 -14.74 12.36 1.09
N ASP A 147 -15.11 11.62 2.14
CA ASP A 147 -15.79 12.17 3.33
C ASP A 147 -14.92 13.19 4.07
N TRP A 148 -13.60 12.96 4.15
CA TRP A 148 -12.68 13.91 4.78
C TRP A 148 -12.57 15.21 3.99
N VAL A 149 -12.48 15.15 2.66
CA VAL A 149 -12.46 16.34 1.80
C VAL A 149 -13.70 17.19 2.03
N ILE A 150 -14.89 16.57 2.06
CA ILE A 150 -16.16 17.26 2.31
C ILE A 150 -16.17 17.91 3.71
N GLN A 151 -15.69 17.20 4.74
CA GLN A 151 -15.61 17.75 6.10
C GLN A 151 -14.59 18.90 6.19
N ASN A 152 -13.44 18.75 5.52
CA ASN A 152 -12.36 19.74 5.49
C ASN A 152 -12.81 21.06 4.83
N GLU A 153 -13.68 21.00 3.82
CA GLU A 153 -14.27 22.20 3.20
C GLU A 153 -15.24 22.94 4.11
N LYS A 154 -15.90 22.21 5.03
CA LYS A 154 -16.87 22.76 5.98
C LYS A 154 -16.24 23.26 7.28
N LEU A 155 -14.92 23.07 7.46
CA LEU A 155 -14.25 23.52 8.67
C LEU A 155 -14.28 25.06 8.76
N PRO A 156 -14.55 25.61 9.95
CA PRO A 156 -14.41 27.04 10.18
C PRO A 156 -12.95 27.49 10.00
N GLN A 157 -12.73 28.79 9.89
CA GLN A 157 -11.40 29.37 9.89
C GLN A 157 -10.65 28.90 11.15
N TRP A 158 -9.41 28.44 10.98
CA TRP A 158 -8.70 27.63 11.97
C TRP A 158 -8.61 28.33 13.33
N ASN A 159 -9.12 27.65 14.36
CA ASN A 159 -8.99 28.10 15.74
C ASN A 159 -7.60 27.66 16.26
N LYS A 160 -6.64 28.58 16.32
CA LYS A 160 -5.27 28.30 16.80
C LYS A 160 -5.29 27.96 18.29
N GLN A 161 -5.50 26.69 18.62
CA GLN A 161 -5.53 26.20 20.00
C GLN A 161 -4.32 25.32 20.38
N ILE A 162 -3.41 25.05 19.43
CA ILE A 162 -2.25 24.19 19.68
C ILE A 162 -1.07 25.05 20.13
N GLU A 163 -0.63 24.84 21.37
CA GLU A 163 0.57 25.46 21.93
C GLU A 163 1.85 24.91 21.26
N LYS A 164 2.89 25.74 21.15
CA LYS A 164 4.20 25.33 20.61
C LYS A 164 4.83 24.31 21.56
N PRO A 165 5.12 23.07 21.12
CA PRO A 165 5.79 22.10 21.97
C PRO A 165 7.21 22.54 22.36
N LEU A 166 7.69 22.05 23.51
CA LEU A 166 9.10 22.17 23.90
C LEU A 166 10.00 21.53 22.84
N ASP A 167 11.19 22.07 22.57
CA ASP A 167 12.12 21.57 21.55
C ASP A 167 11.55 21.40 20.13
N TYR A 168 10.44 22.07 19.82
CA TYR A 168 9.81 22.01 18.49
C TYR A 168 10.79 22.35 17.35
N ASP A 169 11.67 23.33 17.54
CA ASP A 169 12.60 23.77 16.50
C ASP A 169 13.59 22.65 16.12
N LYS A 170 13.97 21.79 17.09
CA LYS A 170 14.78 20.60 16.84
C LYS A 170 14.00 19.57 16.01
N PHE A 171 12.74 19.30 16.37
CA PHE A 171 11.87 18.41 15.60
C PHE A 171 11.70 18.90 14.14
N LYS A 172 11.40 20.18 13.96
CA LYS A 172 11.27 20.82 12.64
C LYS A 172 12.55 20.67 11.81
N ASN A 173 13.70 20.93 12.42
CA ASN A 173 15.00 20.81 11.73
C ASN A 173 15.29 19.37 11.30
N ILE A 174 14.99 18.38 12.15
CA ILE A 174 15.13 16.97 11.79
C ILE A 174 14.32 16.66 10.53
N ILE A 175 13.03 17.04 10.52
CA ILE A 175 12.15 16.76 9.37
C ILE A 175 12.61 17.50 8.10
N LEU A 176 12.99 18.77 8.19
CA LEU A 176 13.27 19.60 7.02
C LEU A 176 14.71 19.46 6.49
N TYR A 177 15.70 19.33 7.36
CA TYR A 177 17.10 19.52 6.98
C TYR A 177 18.05 18.37 7.33
N GLU A 178 17.63 17.39 8.14
CA GLU A 178 18.50 16.27 8.53
C GLU A 178 18.11 14.95 7.86
N ASP A 179 19.05 14.01 7.85
CA ASP A 179 18.75 12.60 7.62
C ASP A 179 18.04 12.03 8.85
N PHE A 180 16.98 11.25 8.66
CA PHE A 180 16.30 10.63 9.80
C PHE A 180 15.71 9.26 9.48
N GLU A 181 15.51 8.50 10.54
CA GLU A 181 14.86 7.19 10.51
C GLU A 181 13.44 7.31 11.05
N LEU A 182 12.45 7.07 10.18
CA LEU A 182 11.06 6.95 10.56
C LEU A 182 10.77 5.49 10.93
N LYS A 183 10.40 5.27 12.19
CA LYS A 183 9.97 3.97 12.71
C LYS A 183 8.47 3.96 12.91
N ILE A 184 7.81 3.10 12.16
CA ILE A 184 6.38 2.88 12.24
C ILE A 184 6.15 1.55 12.97
N PRO A 185 5.46 1.52 14.11
CA PRO A 185 5.24 0.28 14.83
C PRO A 185 4.30 -0.65 14.04
N VAL A 186 4.66 -1.94 13.95
CA VAL A 186 3.88 -2.96 13.22
C VAL A 186 2.56 -3.26 13.93
N PHE A 187 2.57 -3.19 15.26
CA PHE A 187 1.40 -3.32 16.12
C PHE A 187 1.25 -2.04 16.93
N LYS A 188 0.01 -1.62 17.22
CA LYS A 188 -0.23 -0.44 18.07
C LYS A 188 0.53 -0.59 19.40
N ASN A 189 1.27 0.44 19.80
CA ASN A 189 2.10 0.46 21.00
C ASN A 189 3.25 -0.57 21.00
N SER A 190 3.67 -1.10 19.84
CA SER A 190 4.81 -2.01 19.78
C SER A 190 6.09 -1.30 20.21
N LYS A 191 6.83 -1.89 21.14
CA LYS A 191 8.15 -1.41 21.59
C LYS A 191 9.31 -2.02 20.84
N THR A 192 9.07 -3.04 20.01
CA THR A 192 10.12 -3.91 19.45
C THR A 192 10.02 -4.13 17.96
N HIS A 193 8.83 -4.08 17.37
CA HIS A 193 8.62 -4.41 15.96
C HIS A 193 8.24 -3.16 15.17
N PHE A 194 9.19 -2.66 14.38
CA PHE A 194 9.01 -1.47 13.56
C PHE A 194 9.26 -1.75 12.08
N TYR A 195 8.44 -1.14 11.24
CA TYR A 195 8.83 -0.83 9.87
C TYR A 195 9.73 0.40 9.89
N ILE A 196 10.91 0.27 9.32
CA ILE A 196 11.95 1.30 9.33
C ILE A 196 12.07 1.90 7.93
N ASN A 197 11.99 3.23 7.84
CA ASN A 197 12.26 3.97 6.62
C ASN A 197 13.30 5.06 6.86
N LYS A 198 14.46 4.95 6.21
CA LYS A 198 15.51 5.97 6.27
C LYS A 198 15.24 7.02 5.19
N ILE A 199 15.08 8.27 5.62
CA ILE A 199 14.83 9.43 4.77
C ILE A 199 16.09 10.28 4.79
N PHE A 200 16.83 10.23 3.69
CA PHE A 200 17.98 11.10 3.46
C PHE A 200 17.50 12.49 3.08
N ASN A 201 18.17 13.53 3.56
CA ASN A 201 17.90 14.93 3.29
C ASN A 201 17.85 15.21 1.78
N SER A 202 18.80 14.67 1.02
CA SER A 202 18.86 14.77 -0.45
C SER A 202 17.74 14.05 -1.19
N LYS A 203 16.96 13.20 -0.51
CA LYS A 203 15.89 12.37 -1.09
C LYS A 203 14.54 12.60 -0.43
N LYS A 204 14.34 13.74 0.24
CA LYS A 204 13.06 14.07 0.86
C LYS A 204 11.99 14.22 -0.21
N PRO A 205 10.85 13.48 -0.12
CA PRO A 205 9.84 13.46 -1.17
C PRO A 205 9.09 14.79 -1.34
N PHE A 206 9.22 15.68 -0.35
CA PHE A 206 8.59 17.01 -0.30
C PHE A 206 9.59 18.15 -0.51
N ILE A 207 10.86 17.86 -0.86
CA ILE A 207 11.84 18.88 -1.25
C ILE A 207 12.22 18.62 -2.70
N LYS A 208 12.04 19.64 -3.55
CA LYS A 208 12.45 19.59 -4.96
C LYS A 208 13.10 20.92 -5.32
N ASP A 209 14.26 20.87 -5.96
CA ASP A 209 15.00 22.06 -6.42
C ASP A 209 15.20 23.09 -5.28
N ASN A 210 15.58 22.61 -4.09
CA ASN A 210 15.72 23.39 -2.84
C ASN A 210 14.45 24.13 -2.36
N LYS A 211 13.28 23.79 -2.90
CA LYS A 211 11.98 24.32 -2.48
C LYS A 211 11.14 23.24 -1.79
N ILE A 212 10.40 23.66 -0.77
CA ILE A 212 9.47 22.80 -0.05
C ILE A 212 8.14 22.76 -0.81
N ASP A 213 7.73 21.57 -1.24
CA ASP A 213 6.39 21.30 -1.77
C ASP A 213 5.43 21.13 -0.59
N ILE A 214 4.74 22.22 -0.22
CA ILE A 214 3.88 22.28 0.97
C ILE A 214 2.83 21.17 0.95
N PRO A 215 2.03 20.94 -0.12
CA PRO A 215 1.07 19.83 -0.16
C PRO A 215 1.69 18.46 0.12
N LYS A 216 2.90 18.18 -0.39
CA LYS A 216 3.60 16.92 -0.10
C LYS A 216 4.14 16.86 1.33
N LEU A 217 4.63 17.96 1.88
CA LEU A 217 5.07 18.03 3.27
C LEU A 217 3.88 17.79 4.22
N LEU A 218 2.76 18.46 3.99
CA LEU A 218 1.54 18.28 4.77
C LEU A 218 1.08 16.82 4.69
N TYR A 219 1.02 16.24 3.49
CA TYR A 219 0.71 14.82 3.32
C TYR A 219 1.70 13.92 4.07
N PHE A 220 3.00 14.24 4.03
CA PHE A 220 4.03 13.50 4.73
C PHE A 220 3.77 13.48 6.24
N LEU A 221 3.44 14.62 6.85
CA LEU A 221 3.19 14.78 8.29
C LEU A 221 1.92 14.09 8.81
N LEU A 222 1.01 13.66 7.93
CA LEU A 222 -0.18 12.90 8.32
C LEU A 222 0.22 11.50 8.76
N PHE A 223 0.06 11.24 10.05
CA PHE A 223 0.39 9.97 10.71
C PHE A 223 -0.68 9.55 11.73
N ASP A 224 -0.65 8.28 12.14
CA ASP A 224 -1.37 7.78 13.30
C ASP A 224 -0.57 8.20 14.54
N TYR A 225 -0.87 9.40 15.05
CA TYR A 225 -0.12 9.99 16.15
C TYR A 225 -0.19 9.16 17.45
N ASP A 226 -1.23 8.33 17.60
CA ASP A 226 -1.45 7.49 18.77
C ASP A 226 -0.79 6.10 18.64
N SER A 227 -0.17 5.79 17.49
CA SER A 227 0.44 4.47 17.25
C SER A 227 1.79 4.27 17.94
N GLY A 228 2.48 5.35 18.31
CA GLY A 228 3.85 5.31 18.84
C GLY A 228 4.93 5.41 17.76
N ILE A 229 4.69 6.18 16.68
CA ILE A 229 5.69 6.47 15.64
C ILE A 229 6.91 7.16 16.26
N GLN A 230 8.09 6.75 15.80
CA GLN A 230 9.35 7.33 16.24
C GLN A 230 10.11 7.95 15.07
N ILE A 231 10.79 9.05 15.35
CA ILE A 231 11.79 9.64 14.46
C ILE A 231 13.11 9.61 15.23
N ASN A 232 14.13 8.95 14.68
CA ASN A 232 15.43 8.77 15.33
C ASN A 232 15.32 8.18 16.76
N ASN A 233 14.45 7.18 16.94
CA ASN A 233 14.13 6.54 18.25
C ASN A 233 13.40 7.43 19.26
N VAL A 234 12.96 8.63 18.87
CA VAL A 234 12.17 9.52 19.72
C VAL A 234 10.71 9.46 19.31
N THR A 235 9.83 9.16 20.26
CA THR A 235 8.37 9.26 20.06
C THR A 235 7.95 10.72 20.27
N TYR A 236 7.39 11.33 19.25
CA TYR A 236 6.83 12.68 19.32
C TYR A 236 5.32 12.61 19.57
N SER A 237 4.82 13.50 20.41
CA SER A 237 3.38 13.60 20.64
C SER A 237 2.67 14.23 19.42
N LYS A 238 1.35 14.04 19.33
CA LYS A 238 0.55 14.56 18.21
C LYS A 238 0.69 16.08 18.03
N GLU A 239 0.90 16.81 19.13
CA GLU A 239 1.04 18.27 19.15
C GLU A 239 2.20 18.75 18.27
N TYR A 240 3.33 18.02 18.22
CA TYR A 240 4.45 18.35 17.34
C TYR A 240 4.03 18.36 15.87
N PHE A 241 3.34 17.32 15.42
CA PHE A 241 2.91 17.19 14.03
C PHE A 241 1.82 18.19 13.68
N LEU A 242 0.83 18.37 14.55
CA LEU A 242 -0.29 19.26 14.30
C LEU A 242 0.12 20.74 14.38
N TYR A 243 0.99 21.11 15.32
CA TYR A 243 1.59 22.45 15.36
C TYR A 243 2.41 22.70 14.09
N PHE A 244 3.15 21.70 13.60
CA PHE A 244 3.95 21.84 12.39
C PHE A 244 3.13 22.04 11.12
N ILE A 245 2.08 21.23 10.95
CA ILE A 245 1.08 21.40 9.89
C ILE A 245 0.51 22.81 9.97
N GLY A 246 0.15 23.24 11.19
CA GLY A 246 -0.37 24.56 11.44
C GLY A 246 0.58 25.70 11.07
N GLU A 247 1.86 25.62 11.44
CA GLU A 247 2.85 26.65 11.09
C GLU A 247 2.89 26.87 9.57
N PHE A 248 2.87 25.79 8.78
CA PHE A 248 2.89 25.86 7.31
C PHE A 248 1.59 26.34 6.66
N LEU A 249 0.46 26.25 7.36
CA LEU A 249 -0.83 26.75 6.89
C LEU A 249 -1.05 28.23 7.25
N ASN A 250 -0.49 28.68 8.36
CA ASN A 250 -0.54 30.09 8.80
C ASN A 250 0.47 30.98 8.10
N ASN A 251 1.62 30.43 7.73
CA ASN A 251 2.60 31.17 6.98
C ASN A 251 2.11 31.29 5.54
N ASP A 252 1.54 32.45 5.24
CA ASP A 252 1.41 33.01 3.91
C ASP A 252 2.78 32.94 3.19
N PHE A 253 3.09 31.81 2.54
CA PHE A 253 4.13 31.72 1.51
C PHE A 253 3.74 32.49 0.22
N SER A 254 2.72 33.35 0.30
CA SER A 254 2.33 34.34 -0.71
C SER A 254 3.27 35.55 -0.73
N ARG A 255 4.33 35.59 0.09
CA ARG A 255 5.37 36.63 0.08
C ARG A 255 6.79 36.07 0.22
N GLN A 256 7.23 35.25 -0.73
CA GLN A 256 8.65 35.14 -1.12
C GLN A 256 8.76 34.92 -2.63
#